data_AF-A0A2D5F6N7-F1
#
_entry.id   AF-A0A2D5F6N7-F1
#
_cell.length_a   1.000
_cell.length_b   1.000
_cell.length_c   1.000
_cell.angle_alpha   90.00
_cell.angle_beta   90.00
_cell.angle_gamma   90.00
#
_symmetry.space_group_name_H-M   'P 1'
#
loop_
_entity.id
_entity.type
_entity.pdbx_description
1 polymer ?
#
loop_
_entity_poly.entity_id
_entity_poly.type
_entity_poly.pdbx_seq_one_letter_code
_entity_poly.pdbx_strand_id
1 'polypeptide(L)'
;MAKAPAPPKEYHARWLESIDQRTSIGQELRHRHTSLCNDLGGASNLSYQQKTLINRALFLEYWLEQQEQALANGAEFDAGKHTAAVNALSGLISKLGLQRVAREVSLGSILNERASK
;
A
#
# COMPACT_ATOMS: atom_id res chain seq x y z
N MET A 1 27.53 -13.90 -12.71
CA MET A 1 26.16 -14.06 -12.15
C MET A 1 25.28 -13.01 -12.78
N ALA A 2 24.21 -13.40 -13.48
CA ALA A 2 23.32 -12.44 -14.12
C ALA A 2 22.67 -11.56 -13.03
N LYS A 3 22.77 -10.24 -13.18
CA LYS A 3 22.11 -9.28 -12.29
C LYS A 3 20.62 -9.57 -12.33
N ALA A 4 20.05 -9.94 -11.18
CA ALA A 4 18.61 -10.11 -11.03
C ALA A 4 17.86 -8.93 -11.67
N PRO A 5 16.79 -9.17 -12.45
CA PRO A 5 16.01 -8.07 -13.00
C PRO A 5 15.45 -7.26 -11.83
N ALA A 6 15.86 -5.99 -11.73
CA ALA A 6 15.31 -5.07 -10.75
C ALA A 6 13.83 -4.85 -11.05
N PRO A 7 12.99 -4.61 -10.02
CA PRO A 7 11.62 -4.17 -10.22
C PRO A 7 11.51 -3.01 -11.24
N PRO A 8 10.42 -2.94 -12.00
CA PRO A 8 10.26 -1.96 -13.07
C PRO A 8 10.30 -0.52 -12.53
N LYS A 9 10.84 0.39 -13.34
CA LYS A 9 10.92 1.82 -13.00
C LYS A 9 9.56 2.53 -13.05
N GLU A 10 8.64 2.00 -13.85
CA GLU A 10 7.31 2.55 -14.04
C GLU A 10 6.25 1.58 -13.52
N TYR A 11 5.18 2.14 -12.97
CA TYR A 11 4.08 1.34 -12.45
C TYR A 11 3.28 0.71 -13.60
N HIS A 12 2.94 -0.55 -13.44
CA HIS A 12 1.87 -1.21 -14.19
C HIS A 12 1.13 -2.20 -13.29
N ALA A 13 -0.12 -2.53 -13.60
CA ALA A 13 -0.98 -3.33 -12.71
C ALA A 13 -0.40 -4.72 -12.35
N ARG A 14 0.48 -5.26 -13.20
CA ARG A 14 1.09 -6.59 -13.06
C ARG A 14 2.57 -6.54 -12.69
N TRP A 15 3.03 -5.42 -12.13
CA TRP A 15 4.46 -5.20 -11.88
C TRP A 15 5.05 -6.24 -10.92
N LEU A 16 4.32 -6.62 -9.88
CA LEU A 16 4.79 -7.62 -8.92
C LEU A 16 4.99 -9.00 -9.56
N GLU A 17 4.10 -9.38 -10.49
CA GLU A 17 4.17 -10.64 -11.23
C GLU A 17 5.33 -10.66 -12.25
N SER A 18 5.80 -9.48 -12.68
CA SER A 18 6.92 -9.34 -13.60
C SER A 18 8.30 -9.52 -12.94
N ILE A 19 8.34 -9.56 -11.60
CA ILE A 19 9.59 -9.68 -10.82
C ILE A 19 9.97 -11.15 -10.66
N ASP A 20 11.26 -11.47 -10.83
CA ASP A 20 11.78 -12.80 -10.52
C ASP A 20 11.72 -13.05 -9.00
N GLN A 21 10.80 -13.93 -8.62
CA GLN A 21 10.48 -14.29 -7.24
C GLN A 21 11.58 -15.13 -6.55
N ARG A 22 12.65 -15.50 -7.25
CA ARG A 22 13.83 -16.18 -6.66
C ARG A 22 14.85 -15.20 -6.12
N THR A 23 14.71 -13.92 -6.45
CA THR A 23 15.60 -12.85 -6.01
C THR A 23 15.23 -12.41 -4.60
N SER A 24 16.20 -11.92 -3.82
CA SER A 24 15.92 -11.43 -2.45
C SER A 24 14.85 -10.33 -2.46
N ILE A 25 14.94 -9.39 -3.40
CA ILE A 25 13.95 -8.33 -3.56
C ILE A 25 12.56 -8.86 -3.97
N GLY A 26 12.50 -9.84 -4.87
CA GLY A 26 11.24 -10.47 -5.27
C GLY A 26 10.56 -11.19 -4.10
N GLN A 27 11.34 -11.93 -3.31
CA GLN A 27 10.85 -12.61 -2.10
C GLN A 27 10.35 -11.61 -1.06
N GLU A 28 11.10 -10.54 -0.81
CA GLU A 28 10.73 -9.49 0.14
C GLU A 28 9.44 -8.78 -0.27
N LEU A 29 9.33 -8.33 -1.52
CA LEU A 29 8.13 -7.66 -2.02
C LEU A 29 6.91 -8.59 -1.98
N ARG A 30 7.09 -9.87 -2.29
CA ARG A 30 6.02 -10.87 -2.15
C ARG A 30 5.62 -11.06 -0.69
N HIS A 31 6.59 -11.12 0.22
CA HIS A 31 6.32 -11.24 1.65
C HIS A 31 5.50 -10.05 2.15
N ARG A 32 5.95 -8.81 1.86
CA ARG A 32 5.21 -7.58 2.23
C ARG A 32 3.80 -7.54 1.63
N HIS A 33 3.65 -7.91 0.35
CA HIS A 33 2.34 -8.02 -0.28
C HIS A 33 1.43 -8.99 0.49
N THR A 34 1.93 -10.17 0.84
CA THR A 34 1.19 -11.17 1.62
C THR A 34 0.83 -10.65 3.01
N SER A 35 1.75 -9.97 3.70
CA SER A 35 1.49 -9.37 5.02
C SER A 35 0.39 -8.32 4.95
N LEU A 36 0.46 -7.38 4.00
CA LEU A 36 -0.60 -6.39 3.76
C LEU A 36 -1.96 -7.03 3.47
N CYS A 37 -1.98 -8.14 2.72
CA CYS A 37 -3.22 -8.88 2.47
C CYS A 37 -3.76 -9.53 3.75
N ASN A 38 -2.88 -10.13 4.55
CA ASN A 38 -3.25 -10.83 5.79
C ASN A 38 -3.79 -9.87 6.85
N ASP A 39 -3.20 -8.68 6.99
CA ASP A 39 -3.67 -7.63 7.90
C ASP A 39 -5.10 -7.16 7.59
N LEU A 40 -5.54 -7.37 6.34
CA LEU A 40 -6.87 -7.02 5.84
C LEU A 40 -7.80 -8.24 5.74
N GLY A 41 -7.46 -9.34 6.41
CA GLY A 41 -8.27 -10.56 6.46
C GLY A 41 -7.95 -11.60 5.39
N GLY A 42 -6.84 -11.45 4.68
CA GLY A 42 -6.35 -12.40 3.67
C GLY A 42 -6.85 -12.09 2.24
N ALA A 43 -6.05 -12.49 1.24
CA ALA A 43 -6.24 -12.10 -0.16
C ALA A 43 -7.60 -12.50 -0.77
N SER A 44 -8.23 -13.57 -0.27
CA SER A 44 -9.55 -14.03 -0.68
C SER A 44 -10.69 -13.10 -0.24
N ASN A 45 -10.51 -12.39 0.87
CA ASN A 45 -11.50 -11.50 1.47
C ASN A 45 -11.37 -10.05 0.99
N LEU A 46 -10.34 -9.74 0.20
CA LEU A 46 -10.10 -8.40 -0.32
C LEU A 46 -11.01 -8.07 -1.50
N SER A 47 -11.66 -6.92 -1.41
CA SER A 47 -12.29 -6.25 -2.55
C SER A 47 -11.25 -5.92 -3.63
N TYR A 48 -11.75 -5.71 -4.85
CA TYR A 48 -10.90 -5.24 -5.96
C TYR A 48 -10.19 -3.91 -5.63
N GLN A 49 -10.88 -3.01 -4.93
CA GLN A 49 -10.35 -1.71 -4.49
C GLN A 49 -9.18 -1.91 -3.51
N GLN A 50 -9.31 -2.79 -2.53
CA GLN A 50 -8.21 -3.10 -1.60
C GLN A 50 -7.01 -3.69 -2.33
N LYS A 51 -7.22 -4.67 -3.23
CA LYS A 51 -6.13 -5.23 -4.06
C LYS A 51 -5.42 -4.14 -4.88
N THR A 52 -6.20 -3.23 -5.46
CA THR A 52 -5.73 -2.08 -6.26
C THR A 52 -4.89 -1.10 -5.43
N LEU A 53 -5.30 -0.84 -4.18
CA LEU A 53 -4.61 0.04 -3.25
C LEU A 53 -3.33 -0.59 -2.71
N ILE A 54 -3.36 -1.86 -2.28
CA ILE A 54 -2.19 -2.62 -1.83
C ILE A 54 -1.10 -2.62 -2.90
N ASN A 55 -1.48 -2.91 -4.15
CA ASN A 55 -0.52 -2.99 -5.24
C ASN A 55 0.20 -1.66 -5.52
N ARG A 56 -0.51 -0.53 -5.38
CA ARG A 56 0.08 0.81 -5.51
C ARG A 56 0.89 1.22 -4.29
N ALA A 57 0.41 0.88 -3.10
CA ALA A 57 1.11 1.17 -1.85
C ALA A 57 2.48 0.49 -1.85
N LEU A 58 2.52 -0.81 -2.18
CA LEU A 58 3.76 -1.58 -2.26
C LEU A 58 4.72 -1.04 -3.33
N PHE A 59 4.20 -0.59 -4.48
CA PHE A 59 5.04 0.02 -5.52
C PHE A 59 5.64 1.35 -5.06
N LEU A 60 4.84 2.21 -4.42
CA LEU A 60 5.32 3.50 -3.89
C LEU A 60 6.31 3.32 -2.75
N GLU A 61 6.08 2.35 -1.87
CA GLU A 61 7.02 1.97 -0.81
C GLU A 61 8.37 1.58 -1.40
N TYR A 62 8.39 0.65 -2.36
CA TYR A 62 9.62 0.27 -3.05
C TYR A 62 10.29 1.46 -3.75
N TRP A 63 9.50 2.30 -4.44
CA TRP A 63 10.04 3.49 -5.11
C TRP A 63 10.71 4.46 -4.12
N LEU A 64 10.09 4.68 -2.95
CA LEU A 64 10.63 5.52 -1.87
C LEU A 64 11.94 4.95 -1.33
N GLU A 65 12.00 3.64 -1.05
CA GLU A 65 13.22 2.97 -0.61
C GLU A 65 14.37 3.16 -1.60
N GLN A 66 14.09 3.08 -2.91
CA GLN A 66 15.10 3.32 -3.94
C GLN A 66 15.61 4.77 -3.94
N GLN A 67 14.74 5.75 -3.71
CA GLN A 67 15.16 7.15 -3.60
C GLN A 67 15.99 7.39 -2.34
N GLU A 68 15.58 6.81 -1.21
CA GLU A 68 16.25 6.94 0.08
C GLU A 68 17.63 6.25 0.06
N GLN A 69 17.72 5.09 -0.58
CA GLN A 69 18.99 4.41 -0.82
C GLN A 69 19.90 5.22 -1.73
N ALA A 70 19.37 5.83 -2.80
CA ALA A 70 20.16 6.69 -3.67
C ALA A 70 20.70 7.92 -2.92
N LEU A 71 19.85 8.57 -2.10
CA LEU A 71 20.24 9.68 -1.23
C LEU A 71 21.33 9.27 -0.24
N ALA A 72 21.20 8.10 0.40
CA ALA A 72 22.22 7.58 1.32
C ALA A 72 23.59 7.36 0.66
N ASN A 73 23.60 7.13 -0.66
CA ASN A 73 24.82 6.99 -1.47
C ASN A 73 25.32 8.32 -2.07
N GLY A 74 24.73 9.46 -1.68
CA GLY A 74 25.14 10.79 -2.12
C GLY A 74 24.63 11.19 -3.51
N ALA A 75 23.61 10.51 -4.04
CA ALA A 75 22.95 10.92 -5.27
C ALA A 75 22.14 12.22 -5.08
N GLU A 76 21.84 12.89 -6.19
CA GLU A 76 20.91 14.02 -6.20
C GLU A 76 19.52 13.57 -5.71
N PHE A 77 18.89 14.39 -4.88
CA PHE A 77 17.63 14.07 -4.23
C PHE A 77 16.60 15.17 -4.45
N ASP A 78 15.47 14.78 -5.03
CA ASP A 78 14.33 15.65 -5.24
C ASP A 78 13.35 15.52 -4.06
N ALA A 79 13.54 16.39 -3.06
CA ALA A 79 12.73 16.40 -1.85
C ALA A 79 11.23 16.64 -2.13
N GLY A 80 10.89 17.37 -3.21
CA GLY A 80 9.52 17.62 -3.62
C GLY A 80 8.83 16.36 -4.10
N LYS A 81 9.48 15.59 -5.00
CA LYS A 81 8.96 14.30 -5.46
C LYS A 81 8.87 13.27 -4.34
N HIS A 82 9.89 13.21 -3.47
CA HIS A 82 9.87 12.31 -2.32
C HIS A 82 8.70 12.63 -1.38
N THR A 83 8.53 13.88 -0.98
CA THR A 83 7.41 14.31 -0.12
C THR A 83 6.05 14.00 -0.76
N ALA A 84 5.90 14.24 -2.06
CA ALA A 84 4.66 13.91 -2.77
C ALA A 84 4.35 12.41 -2.74
N ALA A 85 5.37 11.55 -2.93
CA ALA A 85 5.22 10.10 -2.86
C ALA A 85 4.91 9.60 -1.44
N VAL A 86 5.57 10.15 -0.40
CA VAL A 86 5.27 9.84 1.01
C VAL A 86 3.82 10.18 1.35
N ASN A 87 3.33 11.36 0.92
CA ASN A 87 1.95 11.77 1.13
C ASN A 87 0.96 10.85 0.39
N ALA A 88 1.29 10.46 -0.84
CA ALA A 88 0.48 9.52 -1.62
C ALA A 88 0.41 8.15 -0.93
N LEU A 89 1.55 7.60 -0.51
CA LEU A 89 1.62 6.33 0.22
C LEU A 89 0.80 6.40 1.52
N SER A 90 0.99 7.45 2.32
CA SER A 90 0.24 7.67 3.57
C SER A 90 -1.27 7.68 3.33
N GLY A 91 -1.72 8.33 2.24
CA GLY A 91 -3.13 8.34 1.83
C GLY A 91 -3.65 6.97 1.38
N LEU A 92 -2.85 6.15 0.71
CA LEU A 92 -3.22 4.78 0.33
C LEU A 92 -3.34 3.87 1.56
N ILE A 93 -2.34 3.89 2.45
CA ILE A 93 -2.33 3.09 3.68
C ILE A 93 -3.49 3.48 4.59
N SER A 94 -3.75 4.79 4.73
CA SER A 94 -4.91 5.27 5.51
C SER A 94 -6.23 4.73 4.96
N LYS A 95 -6.39 4.64 3.64
CA LYS A 95 -7.61 4.06 3.02
C LYS A 95 -7.72 2.55 3.20
N LEU A 96 -6.60 1.84 3.34
CA LEU A 96 -6.59 0.40 3.64
C LEU A 96 -6.98 0.14 5.11
N GLY A 97 -6.56 1.02 6.04
CA GLY A 97 -6.86 0.91 7.48
C GLY A 97 -8.13 1.63 7.97
N LEU A 98 -8.74 2.52 7.18
CA LEU A 98 -10.02 3.15 7.52
C LEU A 98 -11.19 2.21 7.20
N GLN A 99 -11.52 1.33 8.15
CA GLN A 99 -12.82 0.68 8.13
C GLN A 99 -13.90 1.65 8.60
N ARG A 100 -14.65 2.28 7.68
CA ARG A 100 -15.89 2.97 8.05
C ARG A 100 -16.92 1.91 8.46
N VAL A 101 -16.93 1.55 9.74
CA VAL A 101 -17.97 0.68 10.32
C VAL A 101 -19.23 1.51 10.48
N ALA A 102 -20.32 1.10 9.83
CA ALA A 102 -21.62 1.71 10.08
C ALA A 102 -22.03 1.44 11.53
N ARG A 103 -22.39 2.48 12.29
CA ARG A 103 -23.02 2.30 13.61
C ARG A 103 -24.38 1.63 13.38
N GLU A 104 -24.57 0.44 13.96
CA GLU A 104 -25.90 -0.18 13.99
C GLU A 104 -26.80 0.71 14.86
N VAL A 105 -27.78 1.34 14.21
CA VAL A 105 -28.76 2.21 14.87
C VAL A 105 -30.15 1.61 14.70
N SER A 106 -30.82 1.35 15.81
CA SER A 106 -32.22 0.95 15.80
C SER A 106 -33.12 2.19 15.75
N LEU A 107 -34.32 2.05 15.20
CA LEU A 107 -35.32 3.13 15.22
C LEU A 107 -35.57 3.68 16.64
N GLY A 108 -35.58 2.82 17.66
CA GLY A 108 -35.71 3.24 19.05
C GLY A 108 -34.55 4.11 19.54
N SER A 109 -33.32 3.80 19.13
CA SER A 109 -32.14 4.60 19.49
C SER A 109 -32.19 6.03 18.93
N ILE A 110 -32.76 6.19 17.73
CA ILE A 110 -32.90 7.48 17.05
C ILE A 110 -34.01 8.32 17.68
N LEU A 111 -35.10 7.69 18.12
CA LEU A 111 -36.24 8.38 18.74
C LEU A 111 -35.89 8.92 20.14
N ASN A 112 -35.18 8.14 20.97
CA ASN A 112 -34.75 8.57 22.31
C ASN A 112 -33.75 9.75 22.26
N GLU A 113 -32.86 9.75 21.28
CA GLU A 113 -31.87 10.82 21.08
C GLU A 113 -32.51 12.14 20.61
N ARG A 114 -33.66 12.07 19.93
CA ARG A 114 -34.46 13.23 19.52
C ARG A 114 -35.39 13.75 20.62
N ALA A 115 -35.87 12.89 21.52
CA ALA A 115 -36.73 13.28 22.64
C ALA A 115 -35.95 13.93 23.80
N SER A 116 -34.63 13.76 23.84
CA SER A 116 -33.74 14.30 24.87
C SER A 116 -33.08 15.63 24.49
N LYS A 117 -33.44 16.21 23.34
CA LYS A 117 -33.06 17.54 22.86
C LYS A 117 -34.28 18.45 22.85
#